data_AF-A0A970H561-F1
#
_entry.id   AF-A0A970H561-F1
#
_cell.length_a   1.000
_cell.length_b   1.000
_cell.length_c   1.000
_cell.angle_alpha   90.00
_cell.angle_beta   90.00
_cell.angle_gamma   90.00
#
_symmetry.space_group_name_H-M   'P 1'
#
loop_
_entity.id
_entity.type
_entity.pdbx_description
1 polymer ?
#
loop_
_entity_poly.entity_id
_entity_poly.type
_entity_poly.pdbx_seq_one_letter_code
_entity_poly.pdbx_strand_id
1 'polypeptide(L)' 'MDENHYGIGLYVPDTEILLAGIYMADRSKNSYAPSTSYVAPLRTFELKSFEPFEYSYIIAAGKVDEMRAIFNKHYVT' A
#
# COMPACT_ATOMS: atom_id res chain seq x y z
N MET A 1 -11.35 11.49 3.16
CA MET A 1 -10.24 12.05 2.36
C MET A 1 -10.33 13.56 2.44
N ASP A 2 -9.19 14.23 2.54
CA ASP A 2 -9.11 15.68 2.36
C ASP A 2 -9.46 16.06 0.91
N GLU A 3 -9.97 17.28 0.68
CA GLU A 3 -10.38 17.78 -0.63
C GLU A 3 -9.22 17.82 -1.64
N ASN A 4 -7.99 17.85 -1.14
CA ASN A 4 -6.77 17.81 -1.96
C ASN A 4 -6.40 16.42 -2.48
N HIS A 5 -7.13 15.37 -2.08
CA HIS A 5 -6.86 13.97 -2.44
C HIS A 5 -5.39 13.54 -2.20
N TYR A 6 -4.73 14.11 -1.20
CA TYR A 6 -3.38 13.75 -0.84
C TYR A 6 -3.37 12.51 0.06
N GLY A 7 -2.44 11.60 -0.17
CA GLY A 7 -2.34 10.37 0.61
C GLY A 7 -1.08 9.58 0.34
N ILE A 8 -1.05 8.37 0.87
CA ILE A 8 -0.02 7.36 0.63
C ILE A 8 -0.67 6.20 -0.13
N GLY A 9 -0.05 5.79 -1.24
CA GLY A 9 -0.44 4.64 -2.03
C GLY A 9 0.61 3.53 -1.94
N LEU A 10 0.14 2.29 -1.99
CA LEU A 10 0.95 1.08 -2.04
C LEU A 10 0.60 0.30 -3.30
N TYR A 11 1.60 -0.04 -4.10
CA TYR A 11 1.46 -0.92 -5.25
C TYR A 11 2.35 -2.14 -5.06
N VAL A 12 1.75 -3.32 -5.16
CA VAL A 12 2.44 -4.61 -5.15
C VAL A 12 1.99 -5.40 -6.37
N PRO A 13 2.88 -5.75 -7.30
CA PRO A 13 2.55 -6.54 -8.49
C PRO A 13 1.87 -7.87 -8.12
N ASP A 14 0.96 -8.31 -9.00
CA ASP A 14 0.23 -9.59 -8.94
C ASP A 14 -0.36 -9.92 -7.56
N THR A 15 -0.83 -8.90 -6.84
CA THR A 15 -1.52 -9.05 -5.57
C THR A 15 -3.02 -8.96 -5.79
N GLU A 16 -3.74 -10.00 -5.38
CA GLU A 16 -5.21 -10.06 -5.50
C GLU A 16 -5.93 -9.56 -4.24
N ILE A 17 -5.28 -9.71 -3.08
CA ILE A 17 -5.90 -9.43 -1.79
C ILE A 17 -5.12 -8.33 -1.07
N LEU A 18 -5.81 -7.26 -0.70
CA LEU A 18 -5.30 -6.21 0.17
C LEU A 18 -6.13 -6.18 1.46
N LEU A 19 -5.50 -6.46 2.59
CA LEU A 19 -6.11 -6.23 3.90
C LEU A 19 -5.75 -4.82 4.38
N ALA A 20 -6.72 -4.11 4.93
CA ALA A 20 -6.53 -2.79 5.52
C ALA A 20 -7.27 -2.70 6.85
N GLY A 21 -6.66 -2.04 7.84
CA GLY A 21 -7.23 -1.89 9.16
C GLY A 21 -6.65 -0.71 9.92
N ILE A 22 -7.36 -0.29 10.97
CA ILE A 22 -6.92 0.80 11.84
C ILE A 22 -6.99 0.28 13.28
N TYR A 23 -5.83 0.18 13.92
CA TYR A 23 -5.76 -0.13 15.34
C TYR A 23 -6.20 1.09 16.15
N MET A 24 -7.01 0.88 17.20
CA MET A 24 -7.53 1.97 18.06
C MET A 24 -8.22 3.08 17.27
N ALA A 25 -9.01 2.71 16.26
CA ALA A 25 -9.76 3.65 15.43
C ALA A 25 -10.73 4.48 16.29
N ASP A 26 -10.36 5.72 16.59
CA ASP A 26 -11.17 6.64 17.38
C ASP A 26 -12.00 7.59 16.51
N ARG A 27 -11.86 7.48 15.17
CA ARG A 27 -12.45 8.37 14.14
C ARG A 27 -12.12 9.85 14.38
N SER A 28 -11.13 10.16 15.21
CA SER A 28 -10.71 11.52 15.46
C SER A 28 -9.87 12.04 14.30
N LYS A 29 -9.88 13.36 14.12
CA LYS A 29 -8.98 14.04 13.17
C LYS A 29 -7.69 14.50 13.86
N ASN A 30 -7.45 14.06 15.09
CA ASN A 30 -6.33 14.53 15.89
C ASN A 30 -5.05 13.79 15.52
N SER A 31 -3.98 14.55 15.25
CA SER A 31 -2.64 14.01 14.99
C SER A 31 -2.00 13.31 16.20
N TYR A 32 -2.55 13.49 17.40
CA TYR A 32 -2.15 12.84 18.65
C TYR A 32 -2.89 11.53 18.94
N ALA A 33 -3.81 11.11 18.07
CA ALA A 33 -4.54 9.87 18.26
C ALA A 33 -3.57 8.67 18.26
N PRO A 34 -3.72 7.71 19.18
CA PRO A 34 -2.89 6.49 19.21
C PRO A 34 -3.23 5.53 18.05
N SER A 35 -4.08 5.96 17.12
CA SER A 35 -4.56 5.14 16.02
C SER A 35 -3.46 4.90 14.99
N THR A 36 -3.26 3.65 14.60
CA THR A 36 -2.29 3.28 13.57
C THR A 36 -2.99 2.61 12.41
N SER A 37 -2.78 3.13 11.20
CA SER A 37 -3.29 2.52 9.97
C SER A 37 -2.31 1.46 9.46
N TYR A 38 -2.83 0.29 9.07
CA TYR A 38 -2.07 -0.81 8.52
C TYR A 38 -2.67 -1.25 7.19
N VAL A 39 -1.80 -1.60 6.25
CA VAL A 39 -2.15 -2.22 4.98
C VAL A 39 -1.25 -3.43 4.76
N ALA A 40 -1.83 -4.54 4.31
CA ALA A 40 -1.14 -5.80 4.10
C ALA A 40 -1.59 -6.41 2.76
N PRO A 41 -0.79 -6.25 1.69
CA PRO A 41 -0.97 -6.99 0.44
C PRO A 41 -0.62 -8.46 0.68
N LEU A 42 -1.55 -9.37 0.38
CA LEU A 42 -1.37 -10.81 0.55
C LEU A 42 -1.17 -11.48 -0.80
N ARG A 43 -0.06 -12.21 -0.92
CA ARG A 43 0.30 -12.98 -2.11
C ARG A 43 0.88 -14.33 -1.70
N THR A 44 0.57 -15.35 -2.49
CA THR A 44 1.13 -16.69 -2.35
C THR A 44 2.28 -16.85 -3.34
N PHE A 45 3.37 -17.46 -2.88
CA PHE A 45 4.56 -17.72 -3.68
C PHE A 45 4.98 -19.18 -3.55
N GLU A 46 5.48 -19.77 -4.63
CA GLU A 46 6.20 -21.04 -4.59
C GLU A 46 7.68 -20.73 -4.36
N LEU A 47 8.23 -21.25 -3.27
CA LEU A 47 9.64 -21.03 -2.92
C LEU A 47 10.48 -22.20 -3.42
N LYS A 48 11.61 -21.88 -4.06
CA LYS A 48 12.60 -22.87 -4.47
C LYS A 48 13.67 -23.02 -3.41
N SER A 49 14.08 -24.25 -3.15
CA SER A 49 15.10 -24.55 -2.15
C SER A 49 16.44 -23.94 -2.55
N PHE A 50 17.10 -23.27 -1.61
CA PHE A 50 18.40 -22.62 -1.79
C PHE A 50 18.44 -21.48 -2.83
N GLU A 51 17.30 -20.95 -3.25
CA GLU A 51 17.23 -19.76 -4.10
C GLU A 51 16.76 -18.54 -3.29
N PRO A 52 17.36 -17.34 -3.51
CA PRO A 52 16.87 -16.12 -2.90
C PRO A 52 15.47 -15.77 -3.44
N PHE A 53 14.58 -15.39 -2.52
CA PHE A 53 13.26 -14.89 -2.87
C PHE A 53 13.27 -13.37 -2.92
N GLU A 54 12.96 -12.81 -4.08
CA GLU A 54 12.87 -11.36 -4.30
C GLU A 54 11.41 -10.97 -4.52
N TYR A 55 11.02 -9.85 -3.93
CA TYR A 55 9.71 -9.24 -4.14
C TYR A 55 9.88 -7.72 -4.24
N SER A 56 8.97 -7.08 -4.95
CA SER A 56 8.99 -5.65 -5.20
C SER A 56 7.67 -5.02 -4.78
N TYR A 57 7.76 -3.80 -4.24
CA TYR A 57 6.61 -2.97 -3.92
C TYR A 57 6.99 -1.51 -4.15
N ILE A 58 5.98 -0.67 -4.36
CA ILE A 58 6.14 0.78 -4.53
C ILE A 58 5.27 1.49 -3.51
N ILE A 59 5.87 2.40 -2.75
CA ILE A 59 5.17 3.35 -1.90
C ILE A 59 5.30 4.73 -2.57
N ALA A 60 4.18 5.39 -2.79
CA ALA A 60 4.14 6.76 -3.29
C ALA A 60 3.31 7.63 -2.35
N ALA A 61 3.69 8.89 -2.19
CA ALA A 61 2.90 9.89 -1.48
C ALA A 61 2.66 11.08 -2.42
N GLY A 62 1.43 11.57 -2.46
CA GLY A 62 1.04 12.58 -3.45
C GLY A 62 -0.46 12.66 -3.63
N LYS A 63 -0.87 13.38 -4.68
CA LYS A 63 -2.25 13.32 -5.14
C LYS A 63 -2.54 11.98 -5.79
N VAL A 64 -3.79 11.53 -5.72
CA VAL A 64 -4.23 10.25 -6.31
C VAL A 64 -3.77 10.06 -7.75
N ASP A 65 -3.88 11.08 -8.60
CA ASP A 65 -3.51 10.96 -10.02
C ASP A 65 -2.00 10.88 -10.24
N GLU A 66 -1.20 11.56 -9.42
CA GLU A 66 0.26 11.47 -9.45
C GLU A 66 0.71 10.05 -9.05
N MET A 67 0.12 9.51 -7.98
CA MET A 67 0.41 8.15 -7.53
C MET A 67 0.02 7.11 -8.59
N ARG A 68 -1.16 7.26 -9.21
CA ARG A 68 -1.60 6.39 -10.32
C ARG A 68 -0.66 6.46 -11.51
N ALA A 69 -0.18 7.63 -11.89
CA ALA A 69 0.78 7.79 -12.97
C ALA A 69 2.10 7.05 -12.68
N ILE A 70 2.58 7.13 -11.44
CA ILE A 70 3.75 6.35 -10.98
C ILE A 70 3.46 4.86 -11.10
N PHE A 71 2.34 4.36 -10.55
CA PHE A 71 2.03 2.94 -10.56
C PHE A 71 1.86 2.38 -11.99
N ASN A 72 1.20 3.13 -12.87
CA ASN A 72 1.02 2.74 -14.27
C ASN A 72 2.35 2.62 -15.03
N LYS A 73 3.34 3.47 -14.73
CA LYS A 73 4.69 3.36 -15.33
C LYS A 73 5.41 2.07 -14.92
N HIS A 74 5.10 1.54 -13.74
CA HIS A 74 5.71 0.35 -13.15
C HIS A 74 4.80 -0.88 -13.21
N TYR A 75 3.68 -0.79 -13.94
CA TYR A 75 2.80 -1.91 -14.20
C TYR A 75 3.44 -2.78 -15.29
N VAL A 76 3.93 -3.95 -14.91
CA VAL A 76 4.50 -4.94 -15.82
C VAL A 76 3.41 -5.96 -16.10
N THR A 77 3.13 -6.22 -17.38
CA THR A 77 2.15 -7.23 -17.84
C THR A 77 2.83 -8.57 -18.02
#